data_AF-A0A8H3L564-F1
#
_entry.id   AF-A0A8H3L564-F1
#
_cell.length_a   1.000
_cell.length_b   1.000
_cell.length_c   1.000
_cell.angle_alpha   90.00
_cell.angle_beta   90.00
_cell.angle_gamma   90.00
#
_symmetry.space_group_name_H-M   'P 1'
#
loop_
_entity.id
_entity.type
_entity.pdbx_description
1 polymer ?
#
loop_
_entity_poly.entity_id
_entity_poly.type
_entity_poly.pdbx_seq_one_letter_code
_entity_poly.pdbx_strand_id
1 'polypeptide(L)'
;MIMAPGDLKAYNEVTECWICKGPFLKPAPEVIKKLEEAKHRLLEVKEWETCMEKEHPEKKEVQKRYREALSALNRKVKDHDHINGKYRGPAHDSCNKKLRIGSFETKVPLICHNFRGYDSHPLMKVVSKFTADKLNCIPENIGKYKAMDVGQLRFLDSFQHMGMGLDKLVECLGGKLEKFPLTVRYFTEKGYSIDKIKLLLRKGVFPYDWSNSWDKFDKTSLPPRKGFYSLLSQQNISKEDYEHAQKVWQEFEMKNFGEYHDLYLETDVLLLADVFMNYTIMCLNDDGLDPSHYVSAPGMFNDSLYKSK
;
A
#
# COMPACT_ATOMS: atom_id res chain seq x y z
N MET A 1 -3.09 14.25 17.42
CA MET A 1 -4.53 13.93 17.35
C MET A 1 -5.30 15.24 17.18
N ILE A 2 -5.99 15.37 16.05
CA ILE A 2 -6.86 16.50 15.73
C ILE A 2 -8.30 16.03 15.97
N MET A 3 -9.00 16.66 16.93
CA MET A 3 -10.42 16.41 17.22
C MET A 3 -11.22 17.65 16.88
N ALA A 4 -12.36 17.47 16.21
CA ALA A 4 -13.35 18.52 16.04
C ALA A 4 -14.13 18.75 17.36
N PRO A 5 -14.73 19.95 17.58
CA PRO A 5 -15.47 20.26 18.80
C PRO A 5 -16.60 19.27 19.14
N GLY A 6 -17.25 18.66 18.13
CA GLY A 6 -18.30 17.65 18.32
C GLY A 6 -17.79 16.28 18.76
N ASP A 7 -16.52 15.97 18.50
CA ASP A 7 -15.95 14.62 18.71
C ASP A 7 -15.81 14.27 20.19
N LEU A 8 -15.65 15.26 21.07
CA LEU A 8 -15.50 15.01 22.50
C LEU A 8 -16.82 14.55 23.14
N LYS A 9 -17.94 15.15 22.71
CA LYS A 9 -19.27 14.76 23.17
C LYS A 9 -19.61 13.35 22.68
N ALA A 10 -19.42 13.10 21.38
CA ALA A 10 -19.59 11.77 20.78
C ALA A 10 -18.69 10.71 21.43
N TYR A 11 -17.43 11.04 21.73
CA TYR A 11 -16.53 10.14 22.43
C TYR A 11 -17.10 9.69 23.77
N ASN A 12 -17.69 10.57 24.57
CA ASN A 12 -18.19 10.20 25.90
C ASN A 12 -19.43 9.30 25.83
N GLU A 13 -20.30 9.51 24.85
CA GLU A 13 -21.57 8.80 24.69
C GLU A 13 -21.42 7.37 24.13
N VAL A 14 -20.38 7.10 23.33
CA VAL A 14 -20.20 5.78 22.69
C VAL A 14 -19.85 4.69 23.70
N THR A 15 -20.57 3.57 23.67
CA THR A 15 -20.38 2.44 24.59
C THR A 15 -19.52 1.31 24.03
N GLU A 16 -19.15 1.37 22.75
CA GLU A 16 -18.44 0.30 22.04
C GLU A 16 -17.14 0.77 21.37
N CYS A 17 -16.19 -0.15 21.28
CA CYS A 17 -14.94 0.08 20.58
C CYS A 17 -15.18 0.12 19.07
N TRP A 18 -14.76 1.20 18.42
CA TRP A 18 -14.96 1.34 16.97
C TRP A 18 -14.19 0.29 16.15
N ILE A 19 -13.08 -0.25 16.70
CA ILE A 19 -12.20 -1.23 16.07
C ILE A 19 -12.81 -2.64 16.10
N CYS A 20 -13.05 -3.20 17.29
CA CYS A 20 -13.51 -4.58 17.45
C CYS A 20 -15.02 -4.72 17.62
N LYS A 21 -15.76 -3.60 17.68
CA LYS A 21 -17.20 -3.53 18.00
C LYS A 21 -17.60 -4.09 19.36
N GLY A 22 -16.63 -4.44 20.21
CA GLY A 22 -16.87 -4.91 21.57
C GLY A 22 -17.15 -3.78 22.57
N PRO A 23 -17.87 -4.04 23.67
CA PRO A 23 -18.25 -3.02 24.64
C PRO A 23 -17.06 -2.51 25.47
N PHE A 24 -17.18 -1.28 25.99
CA PHE A 24 -16.31 -0.78 27.06
C PHE A 24 -16.80 -1.29 28.41
N LEU A 25 -16.15 -2.34 28.91
CA LEU A 25 -16.44 -2.89 30.22
C LEU A 25 -15.83 -2.02 31.31
N LYS A 26 -16.56 -1.89 32.43
CA LYS A 26 -16.00 -1.30 33.64
C LYS A 26 -14.92 -2.27 34.19
N PRO A 27 -13.73 -1.77 34.53
CA PRO A 27 -12.70 -2.61 35.13
C PRO A 27 -13.17 -3.21 36.45
N ALA A 28 -12.79 -4.45 36.72
CA ALA A 28 -13.08 -5.09 38.00
C ALA A 28 -12.39 -4.34 39.16
N PRO A 29 -13.00 -4.27 40.36
CA PRO A 29 -12.43 -3.57 41.51
C PRO A 29 -10.99 -3.98 41.84
N GLU A 30 -10.65 -5.26 41.64
CA GLU A 30 -9.30 -5.80 41.88
C GLU A 30 -8.26 -5.19 40.93
N VAL A 31 -8.65 -4.91 39.68
CA VAL A 31 -7.78 -4.26 38.68
C VAL A 31 -7.54 -2.80 39.05
N ILE A 32 -8.57 -2.11 39.54
CA ILE A 32 -8.48 -0.72 40.00
C ILE A 32 -7.53 -0.64 41.20
N LYS A 33 -7.70 -1.52 42.19
CA LYS A 33 -6.84 -1.57 43.38
C LYS A 33 -5.37 -1.80 43.01
N LYS A 34 -5.08 -2.74 42.11
CA LYS A 34 -3.71 -3.00 41.63
C LYS A 34 -3.09 -1.76 40.96
N LEU A 35 -3.88 -0.99 40.22
CA LEU A 35 -3.43 0.25 39.60
C LEU A 35 -3.11 1.33 40.64
N GLU A 36 -3.97 1.49 41.65
CA GLU A 36 -3.76 2.45 42.74
C GLU A 36 -2.48 2.13 43.54
N GLU A 37 -2.28 0.86 43.90
CA GLU A 37 -1.06 0.39 44.57
C GLU A 37 0.20 0.63 43.72
N ALA A 38 0.12 0.39 42.40
CA ALA A 38 1.23 0.65 41.49
C ALA A 38 1.51 2.15 41.33
N LYS A 39 0.46 2.99 41.31
CA LYS A 39 0.56 4.44 41.23
C LYS A 39 1.21 5.03 42.49
N HIS A 40 0.81 4.53 43.67
CA HIS A 40 1.38 4.94 44.96
C HIS A 40 2.89 4.67 45.00
N ARG A 41 3.31 3.44 44.67
CA ARG A 41 4.74 3.10 44.61
C ARG A 41 5.52 3.95 43.62
N LEU A 42 4.91 4.30 42.49
CA LEU A 42 5.55 5.18 41.51
C LEU A 42 5.73 6.61 42.04
N LEU A 43 4.79 7.11 42.85
CA LEU A 43 4.89 8.41 43.53
C LEU A 43 6.00 8.38 44.59
N GLU A 44 6.03 7.36 45.45
CA GLU A 44 7.07 7.17 46.47
C GLU A 44 8.47 7.16 45.86
N VAL A 45 8.66 6.42 44.76
CA VAL A 45 9.94 6.40 44.03
C VAL A 45 10.32 7.79 43.51
N LYS A 46 9.38 8.53 42.91
CA LYS A 46 9.65 9.88 42.39
C LYS A 46 9.99 10.88 43.50
N GLU A 47 9.30 10.79 44.64
CA GLU A 47 9.57 11.60 45.82
C GLU A 47 10.97 11.28 46.37
N TRP A 48 11.32 9.99 46.47
CA TRP A 48 12.66 9.57 46.87
C TRP A 48 13.76 10.07 45.93
N GLU A 49 13.56 9.95 44.61
CA GLU A 49 14.53 10.46 43.61
C GLU A 49 14.73 11.98 43.74
N THR A 50 13.66 12.71 44.09
CA THR A 50 13.71 14.15 44.33
C THR A 50 14.50 14.48 45.59
N CYS A 51 14.29 13.73 46.68
CA CYS A 51 15.00 13.94 47.95
C CYS A 51 16.48 13.53 47.90
N MET A 52 16.82 12.50 47.13
CA MET A 52 18.17 11.92 47.10
C MET A 52 19.01 12.40 45.91
N GLU A 53 18.39 13.12 44.97
CA GLU A 53 18.99 13.61 43.72
C GLU A 53 19.69 12.50 42.90
N LYS A 54 19.18 11.27 42.99
CA LYS A 54 19.74 10.07 42.34
C LYS A 54 18.63 9.18 41.80
N GLU A 55 18.97 8.34 40.82
CA GLU A 55 18.04 7.39 40.24
C GLU A 55 17.74 6.24 41.22
N HIS A 56 16.46 5.93 41.43
CA HIS A 56 16.06 4.86 42.34
C HIS A 56 16.38 3.48 41.72
N PRO A 57 17.03 2.55 42.45
CA PRO A 57 17.43 1.24 41.91
C PRO A 57 16.29 0.44 41.27
N GLU A 58 15.10 0.51 41.87
CA GLU A 58 13.90 -0.19 41.40
C GLU A 58 13.04 0.60 40.40
N LYS A 59 13.46 1.80 39.97
CA LYS A 59 12.64 2.67 39.10
C LYS A 59 12.10 1.95 37.87
N LYS A 60 12.96 1.18 37.20
CA LYS A 60 12.59 0.43 35.98
C LYS A 60 11.49 -0.61 36.25
N GLU A 61 11.58 -1.31 37.38
CA GLU A 61 10.63 -2.34 37.79
C GLU A 61 9.29 -1.72 38.23
N VAL A 62 9.32 -0.66 39.04
CA VAL A 62 8.11 0.06 39.46
C VAL A 62 7.38 0.68 38.26
N GLN A 63 8.12 1.27 37.32
CA GLN A 63 7.55 1.77 36.06
C GLN A 63 6.96 0.65 35.21
N LYS A 64 7.60 -0.52 35.15
CA LYS A 64 7.08 -1.69 34.42
C LYS A 64 5.76 -2.16 35.03
N ARG A 65 5.70 -2.37 36.35
CA ARG A 65 4.47 -2.78 37.07
C ARG A 65 3.33 -1.78 36.89
N TYR A 66 3.62 -0.48 36.94
CA TYR A 66 2.61 0.55 36.67
C TYR A 66 2.08 0.46 35.24
N ARG A 67 2.95 0.28 34.22
CA ARG A 67 2.53 0.11 32.83
C ARG A 67 1.67 -1.14 32.62
N GLU A 68 2.02 -2.25 33.27
CA GLU A 68 1.25 -3.50 33.23
C GLU A 68 -0.15 -3.33 33.85
N ALA A 69 -0.23 -2.72 35.03
CA ALA A 69 -1.50 -2.41 35.70
C ALA A 69 -2.38 -1.47 34.85
N LEU A 70 -1.78 -0.46 34.22
CA LEU A 70 -2.49 0.45 33.31
C LEU A 70 -3.02 -0.27 32.07
N SER A 71 -2.26 -1.22 31.52
CA SER A 71 -2.66 -2.01 30.36
C SER A 71 -3.79 -2.99 30.69
N ALA A 72 -3.80 -3.56 31.89
CA ALA A 72 -4.86 -4.44 32.37
C ALA A 72 -6.21 -3.75 32.52
N LEU A 73 -6.22 -2.42 32.71
CA LEU A 73 -7.45 -1.61 32.73
C LEU A 73 -8.18 -1.65 31.38
N ASN A 74 -7.45 -1.90 30.29
CA ASN A 74 -7.94 -1.88 28.91
C ASN A 74 -8.87 -0.70 28.60
N ARG A 75 -8.50 0.48 29.11
CA ARG A 75 -9.37 1.65 29.15
C ARG A 75 -9.80 2.11 27.77
N LYS A 76 -10.88 2.88 27.75
CA LYS A 76 -11.29 3.67 26.59
C LYS A 76 -10.23 4.73 26.27
N VAL A 77 -9.73 4.72 25.05
CA VAL A 77 -8.74 5.67 24.52
C VAL A 77 -9.26 6.30 23.24
N LYS A 78 -8.70 7.47 22.90
CA LYS A 78 -9.00 8.18 21.65
C LYS A 78 -8.02 7.72 20.57
N ASP A 79 -8.47 6.81 19.73
CA ASP A 79 -7.68 6.35 18.59
C ASP A 79 -7.65 7.42 17.49
N HIS A 80 -6.52 7.48 16.80
CA HIS A 80 -6.32 8.41 15.70
C HIS A 80 -5.47 7.78 14.62
N ASP A 81 -5.60 8.30 13.41
CA ASP A 81 -4.77 7.93 12.29
C ASP A 81 -3.32 8.37 12.51
N HIS A 82 -2.37 7.43 12.47
CA HIS A 82 -0.95 7.72 12.68
C HIS A 82 -0.26 8.36 11.47
N ILE A 83 -0.90 8.39 10.30
CA ILE A 83 -0.40 9.03 9.08
C ILE A 83 -0.84 10.49 9.03
N ASN A 84 -2.14 10.77 9.20
CA ASN A 84 -2.68 12.12 9.05
C ASN A 84 -3.11 12.79 10.38
N GLY A 85 -3.05 12.07 11.50
CA GLY A 85 -3.34 12.60 12.83
C GLY A 85 -4.82 12.79 13.18
N LYS A 86 -5.75 12.48 12.27
CA LYS A 86 -7.20 12.67 12.48
C LYS A 86 -7.76 11.65 13.45
N TYR A 87 -8.65 12.09 14.34
CA TYR A 87 -9.39 11.22 15.24
C TYR A 87 -10.26 10.22 14.46
N ARG A 88 -10.26 8.96 14.89
CA ARG A 88 -11.04 7.87 14.25
C ARG A 88 -12.20 7.41 15.13
N GLY A 89 -11.98 7.27 16.43
CA GLY A 89 -13.02 6.82 17.33
C GLY A 89 -12.53 6.39 18.71
N PRO A 90 -13.44 6.02 19.61
CA PRO A 90 -13.11 5.45 20.91
C PRO A 90 -12.69 3.97 20.74
N ALA A 91 -11.51 3.62 21.24
CA ALA A 91 -10.96 2.28 21.16
C ALA A 91 -10.60 1.73 22.54
N HIS A 92 -10.50 0.40 22.67
CA HIS A 92 -9.80 -0.18 23.81
C HIS A 92 -8.30 0.14 23.69
N ASP A 93 -7.63 0.37 24.82
CA ASP A 93 -6.18 0.60 24.84
C ASP A 93 -5.40 -0.53 24.13
N SER A 94 -5.82 -1.79 24.32
CA SER A 94 -5.25 -2.95 23.63
C SER A 94 -5.53 -2.94 22.13
N CYS A 95 -6.75 -2.63 21.68
CA CYS A 95 -7.09 -2.52 20.27
C CYS A 95 -6.29 -1.41 19.58
N ASN A 96 -6.21 -0.22 20.20
CA ASN A 96 -5.41 0.90 19.70
C ASN A 96 -3.92 0.54 19.60
N LYS A 97 -3.38 -0.21 20.57
CA LYS A 97 -1.98 -0.70 20.52
C LYS A 97 -1.74 -1.66 19.34
N LYS A 98 -2.72 -2.49 18.98
CA LYS A 98 -2.62 -3.40 17.82
C LYS A 98 -2.64 -2.67 16.48
N LEU A 99 -3.25 -1.48 16.41
CA LEU A 99 -3.28 -0.64 15.21
C LEU A 99 -2.06 0.28 15.07
N ARG A 100 -1.04 0.13 15.93
CA ARG A 100 0.18 0.93 15.81
C ARG A 100 0.88 0.64 14.49
N ILE A 101 1.15 1.71 13.75
CA ILE A 101 2.07 1.66 12.62
C ILE A 101 3.49 1.61 13.18
N GLY A 102 4.09 0.42 13.16
CA GLY A 102 5.46 0.19 13.56
C GLY A 102 6.41 0.37 12.38
N SER A 103 7.53 1.06 12.60
CA SER A 103 8.62 1.08 11.63
C SER A 103 9.11 -0.35 11.41
N PHE A 104 9.24 -0.79 10.15
CA PHE A 104 9.57 -2.15 9.71
C PHE A 104 8.53 -3.26 10.00
N GLU A 105 7.63 -3.09 10.98
CA GLU A 105 6.51 -4.02 11.25
C GLU A 105 5.38 -3.83 10.24
N THR A 106 4.98 -2.59 9.97
CA THR A 106 3.96 -2.28 8.98
C THR A 106 4.57 -2.27 7.60
N LYS A 107 4.29 -3.29 6.79
CA LYS A 107 4.77 -3.37 5.42
C LYS A 107 4.03 -2.40 4.50
N VAL A 108 4.77 -1.71 3.65
CA VAL A 108 4.22 -0.86 2.57
C VAL A 108 4.15 -1.71 1.31
N PRO A 109 2.94 -2.05 0.82
CA PRO A 109 2.80 -2.86 -0.39
C PRO A 109 3.22 -2.05 -1.62
N LEU A 110 4.08 -2.65 -2.44
CA LEU A 110 4.45 -2.19 -3.77
C LEU A 110 3.88 -3.17 -4.78
N ILE A 111 2.90 -2.70 -5.54
CA ILE A 111 2.17 -3.53 -6.50
C ILE A 111 2.87 -3.44 -7.85
N CYS A 112 3.35 -4.58 -8.34
CA CYS A 112 3.98 -4.72 -9.65
C CYS A 112 3.20 -5.74 -10.48
N HIS A 113 3.13 -5.57 -11.79
CA HIS A 113 2.41 -6.50 -12.66
C HIS A 113 3.34 -7.56 -13.26
N ASN A 114 3.07 -8.83 -12.95
CA ASN A 114 3.91 -9.97 -13.33
C ASN A 114 5.35 -9.85 -12.81
N PHE A 115 5.49 -9.31 -11.59
CA PHE A 115 6.76 -9.10 -10.90
C PHE A 115 7.62 -10.37 -10.85
N ARG A 116 7.00 -11.51 -10.51
CA ARG A 116 7.72 -12.79 -10.40
C ARG A 116 8.21 -13.31 -11.75
N GLY A 117 7.60 -12.87 -12.84
CA GLY A 117 7.96 -13.23 -14.20
C GLY A 117 9.11 -12.39 -14.77
N TYR A 118 9.22 -11.13 -14.35
CA TYR A 118 10.16 -10.17 -14.93
C TYR A 118 11.04 -9.49 -13.88
N ASP A 119 10.57 -8.41 -13.27
CA ASP A 119 11.40 -7.44 -12.53
C ASP A 119 12.06 -7.98 -11.26
N SER A 120 11.47 -9.02 -10.67
CA SER A 120 11.99 -9.63 -9.45
C SER A 120 13.43 -10.13 -9.58
N HIS A 121 13.81 -10.64 -10.76
CA HIS A 121 15.16 -11.20 -10.99
C HIS A 121 16.27 -10.13 -10.97
N PRO A 122 16.23 -9.09 -11.83
CA PRO A 122 17.24 -8.04 -11.79
C PRO A 122 17.22 -7.30 -10.45
N LEU A 123 16.04 -7.07 -9.86
CA LEU A 123 15.95 -6.42 -8.55
C LEU A 123 16.64 -7.25 -7.46
N MET A 124 16.36 -8.56 -7.40
CA MET A 124 16.99 -9.46 -6.43
C MET A 124 18.52 -9.45 -6.54
N LYS A 125 19.06 -9.45 -7.77
CA LYS A 125 20.52 -9.40 -8.01
C LYS A 125 21.18 -8.14 -7.47
N VAL A 126 20.45 -7.02 -7.43
CA VAL A 126 20.96 -5.75 -6.89
C VAL A 126 20.75 -5.71 -5.39
N VAL A 127 19.51 -5.92 -4.92
CA VAL A 127 19.13 -5.79 -3.51
C VAL A 127 19.93 -6.74 -2.61
N SER A 128 20.16 -7.98 -3.05
CA SER A 128 20.95 -8.97 -2.28
C SER A 128 22.40 -8.53 -2.02
N LYS A 129 22.95 -7.59 -2.80
CA LYS A 129 24.30 -7.08 -2.59
C LYS A 129 24.38 -6.00 -1.50
N PHE A 130 23.30 -5.26 -1.28
CA PHE A 130 23.31 -4.06 -0.43
C PHE A 130 22.54 -4.23 0.89
N THR A 131 21.51 -5.09 0.91
CA THR A 131 20.60 -5.23 2.06
C THR A 131 20.17 -6.68 2.28
N ALA A 132 21.12 -7.62 2.21
CA ALA A 132 20.83 -9.05 2.38
C ALA A 132 20.19 -9.37 3.74
N ASP A 133 20.60 -8.66 4.80
CA ASP A 133 20.08 -8.79 6.16
C ASP A 133 18.61 -8.35 6.32
N LYS A 134 18.12 -7.52 5.39
CA LYS A 134 16.75 -6.96 5.39
C LYS A 134 15.86 -7.55 4.31
N LEU A 135 16.39 -8.51 3.55
CA LEU A 135 15.70 -9.17 2.47
C LEU A 135 14.98 -10.41 3.03
N ASN A 136 13.67 -10.46 2.85
CA ASN A 136 12.88 -11.67 3.10
C ASN A 136 12.09 -12.01 1.84
N CYS A 137 11.94 -13.28 1.53
CA CYS A 137 11.31 -13.68 0.28
C CYS A 137 10.48 -14.95 0.48
N ILE A 138 9.34 -15.02 -0.22
CA ILE A 138 8.51 -16.21 -0.31
C ILE A 138 8.79 -16.84 -1.69
N PRO A 139 9.70 -17.83 -1.78
CA PRO A 139 9.96 -18.50 -3.05
C PRO A 139 8.79 -19.40 -3.45
N GLU A 140 8.50 -19.43 -4.75
CA GLU A 140 7.63 -20.45 -5.36
C GLU A 140 8.48 -21.59 -5.93
N ASN A 141 9.56 -21.23 -6.60
CA ASN A 141 10.59 -22.13 -7.10
C ASN A 141 11.92 -21.34 -7.23
N ILE A 142 12.97 -21.99 -7.73
CA ILE A 142 14.32 -21.40 -7.84
C ILE A 142 14.34 -20.09 -8.65
N GLY A 143 13.43 -19.93 -9.62
CA GLY A 143 13.36 -18.76 -10.49
C GLY A 143 12.09 -17.91 -10.31
N LYS A 144 11.26 -18.14 -9.28
CA LYS A 144 10.06 -17.33 -9.08
C LYS A 144 9.81 -17.08 -7.60
N TYR A 145 9.54 -15.83 -7.27
CA TYR A 145 9.27 -15.37 -5.91
C TYR A 145 7.83 -14.85 -5.83
N LYS A 146 6.99 -15.41 -4.93
CA LYS A 146 5.60 -14.97 -4.74
C LYS A 146 5.53 -13.58 -4.11
N ALA A 147 6.44 -13.28 -3.20
CA ALA A 147 6.58 -11.95 -2.62
C ALA A 147 8.04 -11.72 -2.21
N MET A 148 8.43 -10.45 -2.19
CA MET A 148 9.75 -10.02 -1.74
C MET A 148 9.60 -8.83 -0.81
N ASP A 149 10.16 -8.94 0.39
CA ASP A 149 10.23 -7.86 1.36
C ASP A 149 11.66 -7.29 1.37
N VAL A 150 11.78 -5.98 1.25
CA VAL A 150 13.04 -5.25 1.39
C VAL A 150 12.86 -4.21 2.49
N GLY A 151 13.27 -4.56 3.71
CA GLY A 151 12.98 -3.76 4.89
C GLY A 151 11.47 -3.62 5.12
N GLN A 152 10.94 -2.40 4.97
CA GLN A 152 9.51 -2.12 5.13
C GLN A 152 8.71 -2.29 3.82
N LEU A 153 9.37 -2.31 2.66
CA LEU A 153 8.70 -2.44 1.37
C LEU A 153 8.36 -3.91 1.12
N ARG A 154 7.15 -4.18 0.66
CA ARG A 154 6.69 -5.52 0.26
C ARG A 154 6.26 -5.50 -1.19
N PHE A 155 7.07 -6.07 -2.07
CA PHE A 155 6.76 -6.26 -3.48
C PHE A 155 5.76 -7.41 -3.64
N LEU A 156 4.62 -7.07 -4.23
CA LEU A 156 3.53 -7.99 -4.54
C LEU A 156 3.31 -8.04 -6.05
N ASP A 157 2.97 -9.23 -6.53
CA ASP A 157 2.63 -9.43 -7.94
C ASP A 157 1.11 -9.37 -8.12
N SER A 158 0.63 -8.31 -8.75
CA SER A 158 -0.80 -8.17 -9.09
C SER A 158 -1.32 -9.29 -9.98
N PHE A 159 -0.47 -9.98 -10.75
CA PHE A 159 -0.88 -11.11 -11.58
C PHE A 159 -1.28 -12.34 -10.73
N GLN A 160 -0.81 -12.43 -9.48
CA GLN A 160 -1.27 -13.46 -8.53
C GLN A 160 -2.65 -13.15 -7.93
N HIS A 161 -3.17 -11.96 -8.16
CA HIS A 161 -4.53 -11.55 -7.80
C HIS A 161 -5.46 -11.55 -9.01
N MET A 162 -4.98 -10.98 -10.12
CA MET A 162 -5.71 -10.80 -11.36
C MET A 162 -4.90 -11.44 -12.51
N GLY A 163 -5.15 -12.71 -12.78
CA GLY A 163 -4.35 -13.56 -13.69
C GLY A 163 -4.50 -13.25 -15.18
N MET A 164 -4.54 -11.98 -15.56
CA MET A 164 -4.70 -11.48 -16.93
C MET A 164 -3.68 -10.39 -17.21
N GLY A 165 -3.31 -10.19 -18.48
CA GLY A 165 -2.44 -9.09 -18.87
C GLY A 165 -3.08 -7.73 -18.58
N LEU A 166 -2.25 -6.73 -18.27
CA LEU A 166 -2.72 -5.37 -17.98
C LEU A 166 -3.60 -4.78 -19.09
N ASP A 167 -3.33 -5.10 -20.37
CA ASP A 167 -4.20 -4.72 -21.49
C ASP A 167 -5.63 -5.20 -21.29
N LYS A 168 -5.79 -6.48 -20.93
CA LYS A 168 -7.10 -7.08 -20.69
C LYS A 168 -7.76 -6.56 -19.43
N LEU A 169 -6.99 -6.31 -18.37
CA LEU A 169 -7.52 -5.71 -17.14
C LEU A 169 -8.05 -4.29 -17.38
N VAL A 170 -7.33 -3.49 -18.19
CA VAL A 170 -7.76 -2.14 -18.57
C VAL A 170 -8.98 -2.19 -19.49
N GLU A 171 -9.03 -3.12 -20.45
CA GLU A 171 -10.23 -3.36 -21.28
C GLU A 171 -11.47 -3.68 -20.42
N CYS A 172 -11.32 -4.46 -19.35
CA CYS A 172 -12.42 -4.77 -18.42
C CYS A 172 -13.00 -3.53 -17.71
N LEU A 173 -12.24 -2.43 -17.58
CA LEU A 173 -12.74 -1.17 -17.03
C LEU A 173 -13.55 -0.36 -18.05
N GLY A 174 -13.55 -0.76 -19.33
CA GLY A 174 -14.45 -0.24 -20.36
C GLY A 174 -14.16 1.20 -20.80
N GLY A 175 -12.95 1.72 -20.56
CA GLY A 175 -12.56 3.08 -20.97
C GLY A 175 -13.35 4.21 -20.30
N LYS A 176 -14.03 3.92 -19.18
CA LYS A 176 -14.88 4.89 -18.47
C LYS A 176 -14.04 5.74 -17.52
N LEU A 177 -14.10 7.07 -17.64
CA LEU A 177 -13.24 8.00 -16.89
C LEU A 177 -13.31 7.80 -15.37
N GLU A 178 -14.49 7.48 -14.83
CA GLU A 178 -14.70 7.24 -13.40
C GLU A 178 -13.97 6.00 -12.87
N LYS A 179 -13.55 5.09 -13.76
CA LYS A 179 -12.75 3.92 -13.43
C LYS A 179 -11.24 4.21 -13.44
N PHE A 180 -10.83 5.38 -13.90
CA PHE A 180 -9.42 5.80 -13.98
C PHE A 180 -9.13 7.11 -13.22
N PRO A 181 -9.59 7.29 -11.96
CA PRO A 181 -9.48 8.56 -11.30
C PRO A 181 -8.03 8.99 -11.04
N LEU A 182 -7.07 8.07 -10.86
CA LEU A 182 -5.67 8.41 -10.68
C LEU A 182 -5.05 8.89 -11.99
N THR A 183 -5.25 8.15 -13.08
CA THR A 183 -4.78 8.52 -14.43
C THR A 183 -5.36 9.87 -14.84
N VAL A 184 -6.68 10.05 -14.71
CA VAL A 184 -7.38 11.28 -15.08
C VAL A 184 -6.86 12.46 -14.27
N ARG A 185 -6.73 12.31 -12.95
CA ARG A 185 -6.22 13.37 -12.08
C ARG A 185 -4.80 13.76 -12.46
N TYR A 186 -3.88 12.80 -12.59
CA TYR A 186 -2.47 13.05 -12.87
C TYR A 186 -2.27 13.84 -14.17
N PHE A 187 -2.91 13.40 -15.27
CA PHE A 187 -2.75 14.07 -16.56
C PHE A 187 -3.53 15.39 -16.66
N THR A 188 -4.62 15.55 -15.90
CA THR A 188 -5.31 16.84 -15.77
C THR A 188 -4.43 17.85 -15.03
N GLU A 189 -3.76 17.44 -13.95
CA GLU A 189 -2.80 18.27 -13.20
C GLU A 189 -1.57 18.65 -14.07
N LYS A 190 -1.20 17.81 -15.05
CA LYS A 190 -0.21 18.15 -16.10
C LYS A 190 -0.74 19.10 -17.20
N GLY A 191 -2.03 19.46 -17.18
CA GLY A 191 -2.64 20.39 -18.13
C GLY A 191 -3.16 19.76 -19.42
N TYR A 192 -3.26 18.43 -19.50
CA TYR A 192 -3.85 17.76 -20.67
C TYR A 192 -5.38 17.83 -20.66
N SER A 193 -5.98 17.98 -21.84
CA SER A 193 -7.44 17.94 -22.00
C SER A 193 -7.97 16.52 -21.81
N ILE A 194 -9.25 16.41 -21.42
CA ILE A 194 -9.93 15.12 -21.26
C ILE A 194 -9.87 14.28 -22.54
N ASP A 195 -9.94 14.90 -23.72
CA ASP A 195 -9.87 14.16 -24.99
C ASP A 195 -8.48 13.59 -25.28
N LYS A 196 -7.39 14.28 -24.89
CA LYS A 196 -6.05 13.69 -24.90
C LYS A 196 -5.94 12.55 -23.89
N ILE A 197 -6.48 12.73 -22.68
CA ILE A 197 -6.44 11.73 -21.60
C ILE A 197 -7.17 10.44 -22.00
N LYS A 198 -8.30 10.53 -22.72
CA LYS A 198 -9.02 9.34 -23.22
C LYS A 198 -8.16 8.42 -24.08
N LEU A 199 -7.12 8.95 -24.75
CA LEU A 199 -6.18 8.13 -25.51
C LEU A 199 -5.32 7.24 -24.61
N LEU A 200 -5.12 7.63 -23.35
CA LEU A 200 -4.28 6.92 -22.37
C LEU A 200 -5.07 5.90 -21.52
N LEU A 201 -6.40 5.80 -21.69
CA LEU A 201 -7.26 4.85 -20.96
C LEU A 201 -7.26 3.44 -21.57
N ARG A 202 -6.22 3.11 -22.32
CA ARG A 202 -5.92 1.78 -22.85
C ARG A 202 -4.42 1.55 -22.74
N LYS A 203 -4.01 0.28 -22.66
CA LYS A 203 -2.59 -0.05 -22.67
C LYS A 203 -1.97 0.38 -24.00
N GLY A 204 -0.88 1.14 -23.91
CA GLY A 204 -0.06 1.53 -25.07
C GLY A 204 0.80 0.37 -25.59
N VAL A 205 1.48 0.59 -26.72
CA VAL A 205 2.45 -0.36 -27.28
C VAL A 205 3.86 0.20 -27.18
N PHE A 206 4.84 -0.69 -26.96
CA PHE A 206 6.23 -0.29 -26.82
C PHE A 206 7.16 -1.22 -27.61
N PRO A 207 8.11 -0.69 -28.38
CA PRO A 207 8.99 -1.47 -29.25
C PRO A 207 10.23 -1.97 -28.48
N TYR A 208 10.03 -2.91 -27.55
CA TYR A 208 11.08 -3.40 -26.62
C TYR A 208 12.38 -3.82 -27.31
N ASP A 209 12.29 -4.63 -28.37
CA ASP A 209 13.48 -5.16 -29.06
C ASP A 209 14.23 -4.09 -29.89
N TRP A 210 13.53 -3.04 -30.33
CA TRP A 210 14.16 -1.91 -31.05
C TRP A 210 14.82 -0.90 -30.10
N SER A 211 14.29 -0.75 -28.88
CA SER A 211 14.78 0.16 -27.83
C SER A 211 16.00 -0.42 -27.10
N ASN A 212 17.05 -0.77 -27.85
CA ASN A 212 18.22 -1.50 -27.35
C ASN A 212 19.46 -0.63 -27.08
N SER A 213 19.35 0.69 -27.22
CA SER A 213 20.45 1.63 -26.97
C SER A 213 19.93 3.02 -26.59
N TRP A 214 20.72 3.80 -25.87
CA TRP A 214 20.32 5.13 -25.38
C TRP A 214 20.05 6.14 -26.51
N ASP A 215 20.75 6.04 -27.65
CA ASP A 215 20.54 6.93 -28.80
C ASP A 215 19.14 6.78 -29.45
N LYS A 216 18.41 5.72 -29.11
CA LYS A 216 17.03 5.53 -29.56
C LYS A 216 16.09 6.56 -28.96
N PHE A 217 16.34 7.00 -27.73
CA PHE A 217 15.50 7.98 -27.05
C PHE A 217 15.59 9.36 -27.71
N ASP A 218 16.72 9.69 -28.34
CA ASP A 218 16.91 10.96 -29.05
C ASP A 218 16.25 10.97 -30.45
N LYS A 219 15.70 9.84 -30.93
CA LYS A 219 15.06 9.81 -32.26
C LYS A 219 13.80 10.66 -32.25
N THR A 220 13.68 11.54 -33.24
CA THR A 220 12.58 12.51 -33.38
C THR A 220 11.35 11.95 -34.09
N SER A 221 11.23 10.63 -34.16
CA SER A 221 10.10 9.94 -34.79
C SER A 221 9.87 8.59 -34.13
N LEU A 222 8.62 8.11 -34.13
CA LEU A 222 8.34 6.70 -33.85
C LEU A 222 9.11 5.79 -34.82
N PRO A 223 9.59 4.62 -34.36
CA PRO A 223 10.09 3.62 -35.28
C PRO A 223 8.97 3.14 -36.21
N PRO A 224 9.30 2.67 -37.43
CA PRO A 224 8.31 2.06 -38.30
C PRO A 224 7.65 0.86 -37.60
N ARG A 225 6.43 0.47 -37.98
CA ARG A 225 5.72 -0.68 -37.39
C ARG A 225 6.58 -1.96 -37.31
N LYS A 226 7.47 -2.18 -38.29
CA LYS A 226 8.44 -3.30 -38.26
C LYS A 226 9.34 -3.30 -37.01
N GLY A 227 9.67 -2.13 -36.47
CA GLY A 227 10.43 -1.97 -35.22
C GLY A 227 9.65 -2.35 -33.95
N PHE A 228 8.33 -2.52 -34.02
CA PHE A 228 7.52 -3.03 -32.93
C PHE A 228 7.39 -4.57 -32.95
N TYR A 229 8.18 -5.27 -33.78
CA TYR A 229 8.22 -6.72 -33.75
C TYR A 229 8.80 -7.20 -32.41
N SER A 230 8.07 -8.09 -31.74
CA SER A 230 8.47 -8.66 -30.46
C SER A 230 9.10 -10.03 -30.66
N LEU A 231 10.35 -10.21 -30.24
CA LEU A 231 11.03 -11.51 -30.27
C LEU A 231 10.37 -12.51 -29.31
N LEU A 232 9.86 -12.02 -28.18
CA LEU A 232 9.21 -12.84 -27.16
C LEU A 232 7.90 -13.48 -27.67
N SER A 233 7.08 -12.70 -28.37
CA SER A 233 5.80 -13.18 -28.92
C SER A 233 5.89 -13.61 -30.39
N GLN A 234 7.05 -13.44 -31.02
CA GLN A 234 7.33 -13.71 -32.44
C GLN A 234 6.34 -13.08 -33.42
N GLN A 235 5.74 -11.95 -33.03
CA GLN A 235 4.75 -11.26 -33.83
C GLN A 235 4.98 -9.76 -33.83
N ASN A 236 4.44 -9.10 -34.85
CA ASN A 236 4.35 -7.65 -34.90
C ASN A 236 3.05 -7.19 -34.22
N ILE A 237 3.01 -5.93 -33.79
CA ILE A 237 1.77 -5.31 -33.32
C ILE A 237 0.74 -5.19 -34.46
N SER A 238 -0.52 -5.05 -34.07
CA SER A 238 -1.62 -4.83 -35.01
C SER A 238 -1.46 -3.50 -35.74
N LYS A 239 -2.20 -3.33 -36.84
CA LYS A 239 -2.22 -2.05 -37.57
C LYS A 239 -2.86 -0.97 -36.69
N GLU A 240 -3.92 -1.33 -36.01
CA GLU A 240 -4.74 -0.50 -35.15
C GLU A 240 -3.94 0.02 -33.94
N ASP A 241 -3.10 -0.82 -33.34
CA ASP A 241 -2.22 -0.41 -32.24
C ASP A 241 -1.12 0.55 -32.70
N TYR A 242 -0.58 0.34 -33.90
CA TYR A 242 0.42 1.24 -34.46
C TYR A 242 -0.20 2.59 -34.82
N GLU A 243 -1.39 2.61 -35.43
CA GLU A 243 -2.15 3.83 -35.70
C GLU A 243 -2.47 4.59 -34.41
N HIS A 244 -2.82 3.86 -33.34
CA HIS A 244 -3.01 4.46 -32.03
C HIS A 244 -1.71 5.07 -31.47
N ALA A 245 -0.57 4.38 -31.57
CA ALA A 245 0.73 4.93 -31.16
C ALA A 245 1.08 6.21 -31.94
N GLN A 246 0.84 6.22 -33.25
CA GLN A 246 1.03 7.41 -34.09
C GLN A 246 0.13 8.56 -33.66
N LYS A 247 -1.14 8.26 -33.33
CA LYS A 247 -2.07 9.27 -32.80
C LYS A 247 -1.58 9.84 -31.47
N VAL A 248 -1.16 8.99 -30.52
CA VAL A 248 -0.59 9.45 -29.24
C VAL A 248 0.63 10.33 -29.47
N TRP A 249 1.55 9.92 -30.35
CA TRP A 249 2.73 10.72 -30.70
C TRP A 249 2.35 12.13 -31.20
N GLN A 250 1.37 12.21 -32.11
CA GLN A 250 0.93 13.48 -32.69
C GLN A 250 0.16 14.34 -31.68
N GLU A 251 -0.82 13.78 -31.00
CA GLU A 251 -1.71 14.50 -30.08
C GLU A 251 -0.97 15.01 -28.84
N PHE A 252 0.06 14.29 -28.39
CA PHE A 252 0.90 14.74 -27.27
C PHE A 252 2.14 15.50 -27.72
N GLU A 253 2.27 15.80 -29.02
CA GLU A 253 3.31 16.65 -29.60
C GLU A 253 4.74 16.18 -29.23
N MET A 254 4.94 14.86 -29.25
CA MET A 254 6.19 14.21 -28.85
C MET A 254 7.36 14.69 -29.72
N LYS A 255 8.42 15.17 -29.08
CA LYS A 255 9.63 15.67 -29.76
C LYS A 255 10.62 14.58 -30.07
N ASN A 256 10.68 13.58 -29.20
CA ASN A 256 11.58 12.44 -29.32
C ASN A 256 10.99 11.19 -28.67
N PHE A 257 11.64 10.06 -28.92
CA PHE A 257 11.18 8.77 -28.43
C PHE A 257 11.34 8.61 -26.90
N GLY A 258 12.24 9.37 -26.28
CA GLY A 258 12.33 9.52 -24.82
C GLY A 258 11.04 10.03 -24.19
N GLU A 259 10.46 11.11 -24.73
CA GLU A 259 9.19 11.65 -24.23
C GLU A 259 8.04 10.63 -24.40
N TYR A 260 8.02 9.89 -25.53
CA TYR A 260 7.05 8.83 -25.75
C TYR A 260 7.20 7.66 -24.77
N HIS A 261 8.45 7.27 -24.50
CA HIS A 261 8.79 6.25 -23.50
C HIS A 261 8.32 6.66 -22.10
N ASP A 262 8.59 7.89 -21.69
CA ASP A 262 8.22 8.37 -20.36
C ASP A 262 6.69 8.41 -20.22
N LEU A 263 5.98 8.91 -21.24
CA LEU A 263 4.52 8.87 -21.26
C LEU A 263 3.98 7.42 -21.22
N TYR A 264 4.60 6.49 -21.95
CA TYR A 264 4.24 5.08 -21.92
C TYR A 264 4.39 4.48 -20.52
N LEU A 265 5.53 4.70 -19.86
CA LEU A 265 5.78 4.19 -18.51
C LEU A 265 4.85 4.82 -17.47
N GLU A 266 4.67 6.14 -17.50
CA GLU A 266 3.73 6.83 -16.61
C GLU A 266 2.32 6.26 -16.76
N THR A 267 1.88 6.07 -18.00
CA THR A 267 0.56 5.52 -18.32
C THR A 267 0.43 4.08 -17.82
N ASP A 268 1.42 3.21 -18.04
CA ASP A 268 1.36 1.80 -17.62
C ASP A 268 1.25 1.68 -16.08
N VAL A 269 2.00 2.50 -15.35
CA VAL A 269 1.96 2.56 -13.88
C VAL A 269 0.60 3.08 -13.38
N LEU A 270 0.08 4.15 -13.96
CA LEU A 270 -1.21 4.73 -13.56
C LEU A 270 -2.38 3.80 -13.88
N LEU A 271 -2.35 3.13 -15.04
CA LEU A 271 -3.34 2.13 -15.41
C LEU A 271 -3.34 0.96 -14.43
N LEU A 272 -2.16 0.45 -14.05
CA LEU A 272 -2.07 -0.61 -13.03
C LEU A 272 -2.62 -0.13 -11.67
N ALA A 273 -2.33 1.11 -11.28
CA ALA A 273 -2.83 1.68 -10.03
C ALA A 273 -4.36 1.78 -10.03
N ASP A 274 -4.95 2.28 -11.12
CA ASP A 274 -6.41 2.36 -11.26
C ASP A 274 -7.07 0.97 -11.30
N VAL A 275 -6.49 0.01 -12.03
CA VAL A 275 -6.95 -1.39 -12.04
C VAL A 275 -6.93 -1.99 -10.64
N PHE A 276 -5.80 -1.88 -9.93
CA PHE A 276 -5.66 -2.48 -8.60
C PHE A 276 -6.52 -1.76 -7.55
N MET A 277 -6.73 -0.45 -7.69
CA MET A 277 -7.65 0.30 -6.83
C MET A 277 -9.11 -0.11 -7.06
N ASN A 278 -9.55 -0.30 -8.32
CA ASN A 278 -10.89 -0.83 -8.59
C ASN A 278 -11.06 -2.25 -8.01
N TYR A 279 -10.05 -3.10 -8.15
CA TYR A 279 -10.03 -4.43 -7.53
C TYR A 279 -10.12 -4.35 -6.00
N THR A 280 -9.36 -3.45 -5.38
CA THR A 280 -9.39 -3.20 -3.93
C THR A 280 -10.77 -2.75 -3.47
N ILE A 281 -11.40 -1.79 -4.16
CA ILE A 281 -12.76 -1.33 -3.84
C ILE A 281 -13.76 -2.48 -3.93
N MET A 282 -13.67 -3.31 -4.96
CA MET A 282 -14.52 -4.49 -5.11
C MET A 282 -14.35 -5.47 -3.94
N CYS A 283 -13.11 -5.86 -3.61
CA CYS A 283 -12.82 -6.76 -2.49
C CYS A 283 -13.25 -6.16 -1.13
N LEU A 284 -13.11 -4.85 -0.94
CA LEU A 284 -13.60 -4.21 0.29
C LEU A 284 -15.13 -4.23 0.39
N ASN A 285 -15.84 -4.06 -0.73
CA ASN A 285 -17.30 -4.08 -0.73
C ASN A 285 -17.88 -5.49 -0.56
N ASP A 286 -17.33 -6.46 -1.28
CA ASP A 286 -17.85 -7.83 -1.29
C ASP A 286 -17.42 -8.61 -0.03
N ASP A 287 -16.19 -8.35 0.42
CA ASP A 287 -15.50 -9.17 1.41
C ASP A 287 -15.04 -8.36 2.64
N GLY A 288 -14.93 -7.03 2.57
CA GLY A 288 -14.29 -6.25 3.63
C GLY A 288 -12.80 -6.53 3.77
N LEU A 289 -12.16 -7.08 2.73
CA LEU A 289 -10.72 -7.37 2.71
C LEU A 289 -9.99 -6.45 1.74
N ASP A 290 -8.82 -5.98 2.17
CA ASP A 290 -7.89 -5.27 1.29
C ASP A 290 -6.90 -6.28 0.68
N PRO A 291 -6.91 -6.49 -0.66
CA PRO A 291 -6.03 -7.45 -1.32
C PRO A 291 -4.55 -7.13 -1.19
N SER A 292 -4.17 -5.87 -0.89
CA SER A 292 -2.77 -5.47 -0.71
C SER A 292 -2.13 -6.07 0.55
N HIS A 293 -2.92 -6.64 1.45
CA HIS A 293 -2.43 -7.39 2.61
C HIS A 293 -2.15 -8.87 2.31
N TYR A 294 -2.49 -9.33 1.11
CA TYR A 294 -2.37 -10.73 0.71
C TYR A 294 -1.35 -10.90 -0.41
N VAL A 295 -0.56 -11.96 -0.33
CA VAL A 295 0.43 -12.31 -1.38
C VAL A 295 -0.25 -12.65 -2.71
N SER A 296 -1.45 -13.24 -2.65
CA SER A 296 -2.19 -13.72 -3.81
C SER A 296 -3.67 -13.87 -3.50
N ALA A 297 -4.51 -13.92 -4.52
CA ALA A 297 -5.94 -14.11 -4.37
C ALA A 297 -6.34 -15.37 -3.57
N PRO A 298 -5.73 -16.56 -3.74
CA PRO A 298 -6.07 -17.74 -2.91
C PRO A 298 -5.92 -17.52 -1.40
N GLY A 299 -4.92 -16.75 -0.97
CA GLY A 299 -4.73 -16.42 0.44
C GLY A 299 -5.85 -15.52 0.97
N MET A 300 -6.27 -14.54 0.16
CA MET A 300 -7.40 -13.67 0.49
C MET A 300 -8.73 -14.44 0.50
N PHE A 301 -8.95 -15.32 -0.48
CA PHE A 301 -10.16 -16.14 -0.56
C PHE A 301 -10.30 -17.09 0.61
N ASN A 302 -9.18 -17.64 1.12
CA ASN A 302 -9.20 -18.45 2.32
C ASN A 302 -9.75 -17.65 3.52
N ASP A 303 -9.26 -16.43 3.75
CA ASP A 303 -9.79 -15.56 4.81
C ASP A 303 -11.24 -15.14 4.57
N SER A 304 -11.62 -14.92 3.30
CA SER A 304 -13.01 -14.66 2.91
C SER A 304 -13.95 -15.79 3.32
N LEU A 305 -13.56 -17.05 3.08
CA LEU A 305 -14.35 -18.23 3.41
C LEU A 305 -14.63 -18.36 4.91
N TYR A 306 -13.67 -17.98 5.75
CA TYR A 306 -13.76 -18.15 7.21
C TYR A 306 -14.25 -16.91 7.96
N LYS A 307 -14.73 -15.87 7.27
CA LYS A 307 -15.35 -14.73 7.95
C LYS A 307 -16.63 -15.18 8.66
N SER A 308 -16.68 -14.96 9.97
CA SER A 308 -17.93 -15.07 10.71
C SER A 308 -18.84 -13.91 10.29
N LYS A 309 -20.07 -14.22 9.87
CA LYS A 309 -21.09 -13.22 9.52
C LYS A 309 -21.50 -12.39 10.74
#